data_AF-A0A4Q9FGH8-F1
#
_entry.id   AF-A0A4Q9FGH8-F1
#
_cell.length_a   1.000
_cell.length_b   1.000
_cell.length_c   1.000
_cell.angle_alpha   90.00
_cell.angle_beta   90.00
_cell.angle_gamma   90.00
#
_symmetry.space_group_name_H-M   'P 1'
#
loop_
_entity.id
_entity.type
_entity.pdbx_description
1 polymer ?
#
loop_
_entity_poly.entity_id
_entity_poly.type
_entity_poly.pdbx_seq_one_letter_code
_entity_poly.pdbx_strand_id
1 'polypeptide(L)'
;MTNDKLQEIYTSISDSINGQPGGWQFHIKEVPLISITDENHNRMRIISPIADSNSLNEELIKAALVANFHTALDVKYAVSDGVLWSVFIHPLKELSEHQVKDAVSQVYYANINFGTTFTSTSLTFPGSINNQPKEEEKQKEKIEFKKS
;
A
#
# COMPACT_ATOMS: atom_id res chain seq x y z
N MET A 1 -8.20 18.53 -11.40
CA MET A 1 -7.98 17.43 -12.38
C MET A 1 -9.23 17.17 -13.23
N THR A 2 -9.07 16.62 -14.44
CA THR A 2 -10.16 16.11 -15.31
C THR A 2 -9.94 14.64 -15.66
N ASN A 3 -10.99 13.92 -16.08
CA ASN A 3 -10.87 12.53 -16.48
C ASN A 3 -9.98 12.32 -17.70
N ASP A 4 -10.03 13.20 -18.70
CA ASP A 4 -9.15 13.14 -19.87
C ASP A 4 -7.67 13.25 -19.46
N LYS A 5 -7.39 14.16 -18.51
CA LYS A 5 -6.02 14.32 -18.03
C LYS A 5 -5.54 13.13 -17.21
N LEU A 6 -6.43 12.51 -16.43
CA LEU A 6 -6.13 11.26 -15.74
C LEU A 6 -5.81 10.13 -16.74
N GLN A 7 -6.58 10.01 -17.82
CA GLN A 7 -6.31 9.03 -18.87
C GLN A 7 -4.89 9.19 -19.43
N GLU A 8 -4.47 10.41 -19.77
CA GLU A 8 -3.10 10.68 -20.24
C GLU A 8 -2.05 10.27 -19.20
N ILE A 9 -2.24 10.66 -17.94
CA ILE A 9 -1.30 10.35 -16.86
C ILE A 9 -1.19 8.85 -16.67
N TYR A 10 -2.32 8.13 -16.53
CA TYR A 10 -2.30 6.70 -16.29
C TYR A 10 -1.65 5.95 -17.46
N THR A 11 -2.00 6.33 -18.70
CA THR A 11 -1.37 5.75 -19.90
C THR A 11 0.15 5.94 -19.91
N SER A 12 0.65 7.06 -19.37
CA SER A 12 2.09 7.36 -19.33
C SER A 12 2.87 6.57 -18.28
N ILE A 13 2.22 6.12 -17.20
CA ILE A 13 2.89 5.49 -16.05
C ILE A 13 2.60 4.00 -15.90
N SER A 14 1.56 3.49 -16.56
CA SER A 14 1.14 2.09 -16.48
C SER A 14 1.82 1.19 -17.49
N ASP A 15 2.08 -0.06 -17.12
CA ASP A 15 2.56 -1.09 -18.06
C ASP A 15 1.43 -1.53 -19.01
N SER A 16 0.20 -1.54 -18.51
CA SER A 16 -1.02 -1.80 -19.27
C SER A 16 -2.18 -1.05 -18.66
N ILE A 17 -3.13 -0.62 -19.48
CA ILE A 17 -4.32 0.12 -19.05
C ILE A 17 -5.54 -0.33 -19.86
N ASN A 18 -6.65 -0.52 -19.17
CA ASN A 18 -7.97 -0.75 -19.71
C ASN A 18 -8.98 0.18 -19.02
N GLY A 19 -10.11 0.41 -19.67
CA GLY A 19 -11.18 1.24 -19.13
C GLY A 19 -11.45 2.47 -19.98
N GLN A 20 -12.13 3.44 -19.39
CA GLN A 20 -12.63 4.65 -20.04
C GLN A 20 -12.57 5.82 -19.04
N PRO A 21 -12.66 7.08 -19.50
CA PRO A 21 -12.82 8.23 -18.62
C PRO A 21 -13.86 8.00 -17.52
N GLY A 22 -13.42 8.04 -16.26
CA GLY A 22 -14.26 7.77 -15.08
C GLY A 22 -13.95 6.45 -14.36
N GLY A 23 -13.31 5.50 -15.05
CA GLY A 23 -13.03 4.17 -14.52
C GLY A 23 -11.90 3.48 -15.29
N TRP A 24 -10.78 3.27 -14.60
CA TRP A 24 -9.58 2.67 -15.17
C TRP A 24 -9.12 1.48 -14.35
N GLN A 25 -8.59 0.48 -15.05
CA GLN A 25 -7.88 -0.64 -14.47
C GLN A 25 -6.52 -0.71 -15.17
N PHE A 26 -5.44 -0.66 -14.39
CA PHE A 26 -4.10 -0.62 -14.94
C PHE A 26 -3.11 -1.36 -14.05
N HIS A 27 -1.97 -1.76 -14.61
CA HIS A 27 -0.92 -2.43 -13.86
C HIS A 27 0.29 -1.52 -13.69
N ILE A 28 0.88 -1.60 -12.50
CA ILE A 28 2.18 -1.01 -12.18
C ILE A 28 3.04 -2.15 -11.65
N LYS A 29 4.08 -2.54 -12.40
CA LYS A 29 4.97 -3.66 -12.05
C LYS A 29 4.19 -4.91 -11.63
N GLU A 30 3.24 -5.31 -12.48
CA GLU A 30 2.33 -6.46 -12.28
C GLU A 30 1.28 -6.30 -11.16
N VAL A 31 1.32 -5.23 -10.36
CA VAL A 31 0.31 -4.97 -9.32
C VAL A 31 -0.92 -4.29 -9.95
N PRO A 32 -2.12 -4.85 -9.79
CA PRO A 32 -3.34 -4.29 -10.36
C PRO A 32 -3.83 -3.09 -9.53
N LEU A 33 -4.04 -1.96 -10.20
CA LEU A 33 -4.62 -0.75 -9.63
C LEU A 33 -5.91 -0.41 -10.37
N ILE A 34 -6.85 0.16 -9.63
CA ILE A 34 -8.15 0.60 -10.14
C ILE A 34 -8.33 2.06 -9.74
N SER A 35 -8.64 2.92 -10.71
CA SER A 35 -9.03 4.31 -10.45
C SER A 35 -10.48 4.52 -10.82
N ILE A 36 -11.26 5.08 -9.91
CA ILE A 36 -12.69 5.38 -10.12
C ILE A 36 -12.92 6.82 -9.72
N THR A 37 -13.59 7.58 -10.57
CA THR A 37 -13.93 8.98 -10.31
C THR A 37 -15.44 9.20 -10.36
N ASP A 38 -15.86 10.21 -9.62
CA ASP A 38 -17.22 10.73 -9.61
C ASP A 38 -17.11 12.26 -9.73
N GLU A 39 -17.28 12.75 -10.96
CA GLU A 39 -17.18 14.18 -11.27
C GLU A 39 -18.31 14.99 -10.63
N ASN A 40 -19.49 14.39 -10.47
CA ASN A 40 -20.66 15.04 -9.87
C ASN A 40 -20.42 15.32 -8.39
N HIS A 41 -19.89 14.34 -7.67
CA HIS A 41 -19.61 14.46 -6.23
C HIS A 41 -18.19 14.93 -5.91
N ASN A 42 -17.39 15.27 -6.94
CA ASN A 42 -15.99 15.68 -6.81
C ASN A 42 -15.17 14.69 -5.99
N ARG A 43 -15.19 13.41 -6.35
CA ARG A 43 -14.45 12.36 -5.65
C ARG A 43 -13.68 11.50 -6.62
N MET A 44 -12.52 11.03 -6.18
CA MET A 44 -11.79 9.97 -6.85
C MET A 44 -11.25 8.99 -5.82
N ARG A 45 -11.10 7.73 -6.23
CA ARG A 45 -10.38 6.71 -5.48
C ARG A 45 -9.41 5.97 -6.39
N ILE A 46 -8.19 5.77 -5.91
CA ILE A 46 -7.24 4.81 -6.50
C ILE A 46 -7.10 3.70 -5.47
N ILE A 47 -7.39 2.48 -5.89
CA ILE A 47 -7.43 1.31 -5.01
C ILE A 47 -6.65 0.15 -5.61
N SER A 48 -6.12 -0.72 -4.77
CA SER A 48 -5.47 -1.94 -5.20
C SER A 48 -5.80 -3.09 -4.24
N PRO A 49 -6.21 -4.26 -4.73
CA PRO A 49 -6.52 -5.41 -3.89
C PRO A 49 -5.23 -6.04 -3.37
N ILE A 50 -5.18 -6.37 -2.08
CA ILE A 50 -4.01 -6.90 -1.40
C ILE A 50 -4.18 -8.40 -1.11
N ALA A 51 -5.22 -8.76 -0.36
CA ALA A 51 -5.43 -10.13 0.11
C ALA A 51 -6.90 -10.40 0.46
N ASP A 52 -7.28 -11.67 0.55
CA ASP A 52 -8.56 -12.07 1.14
C ASP A 52 -8.56 -11.75 2.64
N SER A 53 -9.46 -10.87 3.08
CA SER A 53 -9.53 -10.42 4.47
C SER A 53 -9.90 -11.54 5.44
N ASN A 54 -10.59 -12.58 4.97
CA ASN A 54 -10.96 -13.73 5.80
C ASN A 54 -9.77 -14.65 6.10
N SER A 55 -8.70 -14.55 5.31
CA SER A 55 -7.45 -15.30 5.51
C SER A 55 -6.46 -14.59 6.44
N LEU A 56 -6.72 -13.32 6.77
CA LEU A 56 -5.84 -12.51 7.61
C LEU A 56 -6.09 -12.78 9.09
N ASN A 57 -5.02 -12.92 9.85
CA ASN A 57 -5.13 -12.98 11.31
C ASN A 57 -5.42 -11.58 11.90
N GLU A 58 -5.91 -11.55 13.15
CA GLU A 58 -6.24 -10.29 13.82
C GLU A 58 -5.03 -9.37 14.01
N GLU A 59 -3.83 -9.93 14.16
CA GLU A 59 -2.60 -9.16 14.37
C GLU A 59 -2.25 -8.32 13.13
N LEU A 60 -2.36 -8.91 11.93
CA LEU A 60 -2.15 -8.21 10.66
C LEU A 60 -3.20 -7.12 10.43
N ILE A 61 -4.46 -7.39 10.77
CA ILE A 61 -5.53 -6.38 10.67
C ILE A 61 -5.25 -5.22 11.64
N LYS A 62 -4.89 -5.51 12.89
CA LYS A 62 -4.52 -4.47 13.88
C LYS A 62 -3.28 -3.68 13.43
N ALA A 63 -2.27 -4.35 12.88
CA ALA A 63 -1.08 -3.70 12.33
C ALA A 63 -1.43 -2.76 11.17
N ALA A 64 -2.32 -3.17 10.27
CA ALA A 64 -2.80 -2.32 9.18
C ALA A 64 -3.55 -1.08 9.70
N LEU A 65 -4.38 -1.24 10.74
CA LEU A 65 -5.08 -0.11 11.38
C LEU A 65 -4.12 0.85 12.08
N VAL A 66 -3.07 0.34 12.74
CA VAL A 66 -2.02 1.17 13.34
C VAL A 66 -1.22 1.90 12.25
N ALA A 67 -0.90 1.20 11.16
CA ALA A 67 -0.21 1.79 10.01
C ALA A 67 -1.02 2.92 9.35
N ASN A 68 -2.35 2.79 9.28
CA ASN A 68 -3.23 3.86 8.79
C ASN A 68 -3.04 5.19 9.52
N PHE A 69 -2.68 5.14 10.81
CA PHE A 69 -2.44 6.31 11.65
C PHE A 69 -0.99 6.82 11.56
N HIS A 70 -0.01 5.93 11.42
CA HIS A 70 1.41 6.30 11.50
C HIS A 70 2.16 6.35 10.17
N THR A 71 2.02 5.34 9.31
CA THR A 71 2.99 5.04 8.23
C THR A 71 2.39 4.95 6.83
N ALA A 72 1.07 4.78 6.70
CA ALA A 72 0.39 4.69 5.41
C ALA A 72 0.15 6.05 4.74
N LEU A 73 0.54 7.16 5.39
CA LEU A 73 0.41 8.54 4.92
C LEU A 73 -1.03 8.82 4.41
N ASP A 74 -1.17 9.14 3.12
CA ASP A 74 -2.44 9.47 2.47
C ASP A 74 -3.25 8.23 2.08
N VAL A 75 -2.63 7.05 2.10
CA VAL A 75 -3.28 5.77 1.84
C VAL A 75 -3.87 5.19 3.12
N LYS A 76 -4.91 4.39 2.97
CA LYS A 76 -5.52 3.61 4.03
C LYS A 76 -5.67 2.15 3.59
N TYR A 77 -5.39 1.24 4.51
CA TYR A 77 -5.82 -0.15 4.43
C TYR A 77 -7.30 -0.23 4.84
N ALA A 78 -8.14 -0.80 3.99
CA ALA A 78 -9.58 -0.93 4.21
C ALA A 78 -10.09 -2.28 3.74
N VAL A 79 -11.07 -2.86 4.44
CA VAL A 79 -11.72 -4.11 4.05
C VAL A 79 -13.06 -3.80 3.39
N SER A 80 -13.30 -4.39 2.22
CA SER A 80 -14.60 -4.38 1.54
C SER A 80 -14.79 -5.71 0.80
N ASP A 81 -15.98 -6.29 0.90
CA ASP A 81 -16.38 -7.49 0.15
C ASP A 81 -15.42 -8.68 0.30
N GLY A 82 -14.88 -8.87 1.52
CA GLY A 82 -13.94 -9.96 1.81
C GLY A 82 -12.51 -9.72 1.29
N VAL A 83 -12.20 -8.52 0.80
CA VAL A 83 -10.87 -8.17 0.29
C VAL A 83 -10.29 -7.01 1.10
N LEU A 84 -9.02 -7.12 1.46
CA LEU A 84 -8.23 -6.01 1.97
C LEU A 84 -7.70 -5.19 0.79
N TRP A 85 -7.86 -3.88 0.86
CA TRP A 85 -7.47 -2.92 -0.17
C TRP A 85 -6.47 -1.91 0.38
N SER A 86 -5.51 -1.48 -0.44
CA SER A 86 -4.89 -0.16 -0.28
C SER A 86 -5.75 0.86 -1.01
N VAL A 87 -6.05 1.98 -0.34
CA VAL A 87 -7.05 2.93 -0.78
C VAL A 87 -6.54 4.36 -0.60
N PHE A 88 -6.49 5.11 -1.70
CA PHE A 88 -6.32 6.57 -1.70
C PHE A 88 -7.62 7.21 -2.15
N ILE A 89 -8.15 8.17 -1.37
CA ILE A 89 -9.39 8.90 -1.68
C ILE A 89 -9.12 10.38 -1.61
N HIS A 90 -9.52 11.13 -2.64
CA HIS A 90 -9.30 12.57 -2.68
C HIS A 90 -10.36 13.28 -3.53
N PRO A 91 -10.64 14.58 -3.30
CA PRO A 91 -11.40 15.38 -4.24
C PRO A 91 -10.74 15.47 -5.63
N LEU A 92 -11.49 15.17 -6.69
CA LEU A 92 -10.94 15.11 -8.06
C LEU A 92 -10.41 16.48 -8.53
N LYS A 93 -11.18 17.54 -8.33
CA LYS A 93 -10.88 18.88 -8.84
C LYS A 93 -9.59 19.46 -8.25
N GLU A 94 -9.27 19.09 -7.02
CA GLU A 94 -8.14 19.62 -6.23
C GLU A 94 -6.82 18.90 -6.50
N LEU A 95 -6.84 17.78 -7.24
CA LEU A 95 -5.62 17.08 -7.59
C LEU A 95 -4.82 17.79 -8.67
N SER A 96 -3.53 17.95 -8.40
CA SER A 96 -2.50 18.23 -9.39
C SER A 96 -1.97 16.94 -10.03
N GLU A 97 -1.31 17.07 -11.19
CA GLU A 97 -0.72 15.90 -11.89
C GLU A 97 0.32 15.18 -11.04
N HIS A 98 1.13 15.94 -10.30
CA HIS A 98 2.15 15.39 -9.41
C HIS A 98 1.51 14.54 -8.30
N GLN A 99 0.44 15.05 -7.68
CA GLN A 99 -0.28 14.32 -6.63
C GLN A 99 -0.93 13.04 -7.15
N VAL A 100 -1.39 13.00 -8.41
CA VAL A 100 -1.91 11.76 -9.00
C VAL A 100 -0.80 10.71 -9.13
N LYS A 101 0.37 11.09 -9.65
CA LYS A 101 1.50 10.16 -9.79
C LYS A 101 2.01 9.68 -8.43
N ASP A 102 2.05 10.57 -7.45
CA ASP A 102 2.41 10.24 -6.09
C ASP A 102 1.38 9.30 -5.44
N ALA A 103 0.09 9.58 -5.58
CA ALA A 103 -0.99 8.72 -5.08
C ALA A 103 -0.93 7.31 -5.69
N VAL A 104 -0.68 7.18 -6.99
CA VAL A 104 -0.49 5.88 -7.65
C VAL A 104 0.70 5.13 -7.04
N SER A 105 1.82 5.83 -6.84
CA SER A 105 3.01 5.26 -6.20
C SER A 105 2.71 4.82 -4.76
N GLN A 106 1.98 5.64 -4.00
CA GLN A 106 1.62 5.34 -2.62
C GLN A 106 0.71 4.12 -2.51
N VAL A 107 -0.31 4.00 -3.37
CA VAL A 107 -1.21 2.84 -3.40
C VAL A 107 -0.45 1.57 -3.78
N TYR A 108 0.46 1.67 -4.75
CA TYR A 108 1.36 0.57 -5.13
C TYR A 108 2.25 0.12 -3.97
N TYR A 109 2.95 1.05 -3.31
CA TYR A 109 3.84 0.71 -2.20
C TYR A 109 3.09 0.16 -1.00
N ALA A 110 1.92 0.72 -0.67
CA ALA A 110 1.07 0.18 0.38
C ALA A 110 0.62 -1.26 0.08
N ASN A 111 0.39 -1.60 -1.20
CA ASN A 111 0.09 -2.97 -1.59
C ASN A 111 1.29 -3.90 -1.32
N ILE A 112 2.45 -3.62 -1.93
CA ILE A 112 3.60 -4.54 -1.87
C ILE A 112 4.27 -4.61 -0.49
N ASN A 113 4.12 -3.57 0.34
CA ASN A 113 4.70 -3.51 1.68
C ASN A 113 3.75 -4.05 2.76
N PHE A 114 2.53 -4.46 2.40
CA PHE A 114 1.62 -5.07 3.35
C PHE A 114 2.21 -6.36 3.93
N GLY A 115 2.10 -6.53 5.25
CA GLY A 115 2.70 -7.69 5.95
C GLY A 115 4.20 -7.54 6.25
N THR A 116 4.85 -6.46 5.81
CA THR A 116 6.26 -6.15 6.15
C THR A 116 6.36 -4.81 6.87
N THR A 117 6.57 -3.71 6.14
CA THR A 117 6.78 -2.36 6.70
C THR A 117 5.48 -1.58 6.81
N PHE A 118 4.44 -1.97 6.07
CA PHE A 118 3.15 -1.26 5.95
C PHE A 118 3.27 0.21 5.52
N THR A 119 4.40 0.63 4.93
CA THR A 119 4.66 2.01 4.47
C THR A 119 4.13 2.24 3.06
N SER A 120 3.59 3.44 2.80
CA SER A 120 3.16 3.86 1.44
C SER A 120 4.27 4.48 0.60
N THR A 121 5.53 4.40 1.02
CA THR A 121 6.67 4.89 0.23
C THR A 121 7.75 3.81 0.14
N SER A 122 8.71 4.01 -0.79
CA SER A 122 9.92 3.19 -0.87
C SER A 122 10.92 3.48 0.25
N LEU A 123 10.69 4.51 1.07
CA LEU A 123 11.56 4.92 2.17
C LEU A 123 11.00 4.39 3.48
N THR A 124 11.66 3.38 4.04
CA THR A 124 11.43 2.99 5.43
C THR A 124 11.94 4.10 6.34
N PHE A 125 11.06 4.91 6.90
CA PHE A 125 11.44 5.84 7.96
C PHE A 125 11.86 5.04 9.21
N PRO A 126 13.09 5.18 9.72
CA PRO A 126 13.52 4.54 10.96
C PRO A 126 12.96 5.34 12.14
N GLY A 127 11.65 5.24 12.36
CA GLY A 127 10.93 5.94 13.41
C GLY A 127 9.90 5.04 14.05
N SER A 128 10.33 4.29 15.06
CA SER A 128 9.50 3.50 15.98
C SER A 128 8.83 2.22 15.43
N ILE A 129 9.62 1.19 15.17
CA ILE A 129 9.24 -0.19 15.52
C ILE A 129 10.47 -0.89 16.13
N ASN A 130 10.73 -0.63 17.41
CA ASN A 130 11.50 -1.57 18.23
C ASN A 130 10.54 -2.64 18.72
N ASN A 131 10.32 -3.67 17.89
CA ASN A 131 9.82 -4.96 18.32
C ASN A 131 10.55 -6.04 17.51
N GLN A 132 11.83 -6.21 17.80
CA GLN A 132 12.49 -7.48 17.56
C GLN A 132 12.19 -8.38 18.76
N PRO A 133 11.60 -9.57 18.57
CA PRO A 133 11.80 -10.65 19.52
C PRO A 133 13.30 -10.95 19.51
N LYS A 134 13.97 -10.77 20.66
CA LYS A 134 15.33 -11.25 20.83
C LYS A 134 15.28 -12.78 20.75
N GLU A 135 15.77 -13.35 19.65
CA GLU A 135 16.15 -14.76 19.62
C GLU A 135 17.29 -14.96 20.61
N GLU A 136 17.00 -15.69 21.69
CA GLU A 136 18.02 -16.19 22.61
C GLU A 136 18.88 -17.22 21.88
N GLU A 137 20.02 -16.79 21.33
CA GLU A 137 21.09 -17.70 20.97
C GLU A 137 21.67 -18.35 22.23
N LYS A 138 21.17 -19.55 22.55
CA LYS A 138 21.85 -20.51 23.43
C LYS A 138 23.18 -20.91 22.77
N GLN A 139 24.25 -20.18 23.06
CA GLN A 139 25.60 -20.66 22.82
C GLN A 139 25.89 -21.85 23.73
N LYS A 140 25.70 -23.05 23.16
CA LYS A 140 26.44 -24.25 23.53
C LYS A 140 27.89 -24.07 23.08
N GLU A 141 28.76 -23.60 23.96
CA GLU A 141 30.18 -23.91 23.85
C GLU A 141 30.61 -24.84 24.98
N LYS A 142 30.77 -26.10 24.58
CA LYS A 142 31.51 -27.14 25.26
C LYS A 142 32.91 -26.62 25.58
N ILE A 143 33.23 -26.44 26.85
CA ILE A 143 34.61 -26.50 27.32
C ILE A 143 34.67 -27.58 28.39
N GLU A 144 34.76 -28.83 27.92
CA GLU A 144 35.23 -29.94 28.74
C GLU A 144 36.58 -30.44 28.19
N PHE A 145 37.61 -30.14 29.00
CA PHE A 145 38.81 -30.91 29.32
C PHE A 145 39.91 -31.18 28.27
N LYS A 146 41.12 -30.76 28.65
CA LYS A 146 42.33 -31.60 28.82
C LYS A 146 43.28 -30.89 29.79
N LYS A 147 43.41 -31.35 31.05
CA LYS A 147 44.51 -32.20 31.56
C LYS A 147 45.90 -31.75 31.11
N SER A 148 46.67 -31.14 32.03
CA SER A 148 47.95 -31.64 32.53
C SER A 148 48.38 -30.87 33.77
#